data_AF-A0AAD3TYG0-F1
#
_entry.id   AF-A0AAD3TYG0-F1
#
_cell.length_a   1.000
_cell.length_b   1.000
_cell.length_c   1.000
_cell.angle_alpha   90.00
_cell.angle_beta   90.00
_cell.angle_gamma   90.00
#
_symmetry.space_group_name_H-M   'P 1'
#
loop_
_entity.id
_entity.type
_entity.pdbx_description
1 polymer ?
#
loop_
_entity_poly.entity_id
_entity_poly.type
_entity_poly.pdbx_seq_one_letter_code
_entity_poly.pdbx_strand_id
1 'polypeptide(L)'
;MHHVSDAISQAVPHAKATVSKAIDAAVAEVKTQGPQIKVFMPGGESTTAQPGAVALPNSAEDSVLFLKLAALEGVQQVCVRSGDHSFEGMSLGGKNSRALVIDMANMNQVAGGVLLAHVYEAVWNNGQQVVGMGSCGSVAVAGQMQAGGYRHYTRKLSAFTNGADAFKTREALQGWGTFTVQWPLHDFDIGKYLRQIEDAVFRADVGLRPMIVLWKSVLEVTGSVLLDPDTVVDEAFKTFVAKYPPKLSTATQTFAT
;
A
#
# COMPACT_ATOMS: atom_id res chain seq x y z
N MET A 1 3.59 25.85 31.55
CA MET A 1 3.94 24.69 30.67
C MET A 1 4.16 23.38 31.42
N HIS A 2 4.30 23.34 32.75
CA HIS A 2 4.53 22.07 33.48
C HIS A 2 3.30 21.15 33.60
N HIS A 3 2.06 21.66 33.53
CA HIS A 3 0.86 20.84 33.74
C HIS A 3 0.40 19.99 32.54
N VAL A 4 0.92 20.23 31.33
CA VAL A 4 0.53 19.48 30.12
C VAL A 4 1.36 18.19 29.96
N SER A 5 2.62 18.22 30.40
CA SER A 5 3.54 17.08 30.40
C SER A 5 3.05 15.94 31.30
N ASP A 6 2.51 16.27 32.48
CA ASP A 6 2.07 15.29 33.46
C ASP A 6 0.74 14.63 33.05
N ALA A 7 -0.14 15.38 32.39
CA ALA A 7 -1.38 14.84 31.82
C ALA A 7 -1.13 13.87 30.66
N ILE A 8 -0.15 14.15 29.79
CA ILE A 8 0.26 13.24 28.70
C ILE A 8 0.96 12.00 29.27
N SER A 9 1.83 12.17 30.28
CA SER A 9 2.56 11.07 30.92
C SER A 9 1.66 10.11 31.69
N GLN A 10 0.50 10.58 32.18
CA GLN A 10 -0.51 9.75 32.83
C GLN A 10 -1.55 9.18 31.84
N ALA A 11 -1.83 9.87 30.74
CA ALA A 11 -2.74 9.40 29.69
C ALA A 11 -2.14 8.26 28.86
N VAL A 12 -0.82 8.23 28.63
CA VAL A 12 -0.15 7.21 27.81
C VAL A 12 -0.24 5.79 28.42
N PRO A 13 0.02 5.55 29.73
CA PRO A 13 -0.20 4.24 30.34
C PRO A 13 -1.67 3.83 30.38
N HIS A 14 -2.57 4.80 30.60
CA HIS A 14 -4.00 4.52 30.63
C HIS A 14 -4.55 4.19 29.23
N ALA A 15 -4.06 4.87 28.19
CA ALA A 15 -4.33 4.56 26.78
C ALA A 15 -3.73 3.21 26.38
N LYS A 16 -2.51 2.88 26.80
CA LYS A 16 -1.86 1.59 26.54
C LYS A 16 -2.59 0.42 27.20
N ALA A 17 -3.05 0.60 28.45
CA ALA A 17 -3.88 -0.39 29.15
C ALA A 17 -5.29 -0.51 28.52
N THR A 18 -5.86 0.59 28.05
CA THR A 18 -7.16 0.61 27.37
C THR A 18 -7.08 -0.01 25.98
N VAL A 19 -5.98 0.18 25.26
CA VAL A 19 -5.71 -0.41 23.93
C VAL A 19 -5.36 -1.88 24.04
N SER A 20 -4.53 -2.29 25.00
CA SER A 20 -4.31 -3.71 25.30
C SER A 20 -5.62 -4.41 25.67
N LYS A 21 -6.47 -3.76 26.46
CA LYS A 21 -7.80 -4.26 26.82
C LYS A 21 -8.78 -4.21 25.64
N ALA A 22 -8.63 -3.28 24.70
CA ALA A 22 -9.42 -3.21 23.46
C ALA A 22 -8.94 -4.24 22.44
N ILE A 23 -7.66 -4.62 22.44
CA ILE A 23 -7.10 -5.73 21.67
C ILE A 23 -7.56 -7.04 22.28
N ASP A 24 -7.48 -7.21 23.61
CA ASP A 24 -8.01 -8.39 24.31
C ASP A 24 -9.54 -8.49 24.19
N ALA A 25 -10.25 -7.36 24.22
CA ALA A 25 -11.69 -7.29 24.01
C ALA A 25 -12.05 -7.51 22.54
N ALA A 26 -11.28 -6.99 21.57
CA ALA A 26 -11.47 -7.31 20.15
C ALA A 26 -11.18 -8.79 19.89
N VAL A 27 -10.15 -9.37 20.51
CA VAL A 27 -9.84 -10.81 20.48
C VAL A 27 -10.95 -11.63 21.15
N ALA A 28 -11.61 -11.11 22.18
CA ALA A 28 -12.75 -11.75 22.84
C ALA A 28 -14.08 -11.58 22.08
N GLU A 29 -14.30 -10.44 21.44
CA GLU A 29 -15.50 -10.05 20.66
C GLU A 29 -15.48 -10.62 19.23
N VAL A 30 -14.29 -10.93 18.71
CA VAL A 30 -14.05 -11.79 17.54
C VAL A 30 -14.67 -13.19 17.71
N LYS A 31 -14.90 -13.64 18.95
CA LYS A 31 -15.63 -14.90 19.20
C LYS A 31 -17.14 -14.76 19.06
N THR A 32 -17.69 -13.55 18.93
CA THR A 32 -19.15 -13.35 18.96
C THR A 32 -19.77 -12.59 17.78
N GLN A 33 -19.15 -11.58 17.10
CA GLN A 33 -19.79 -10.95 15.91
C GLN A 33 -18.99 -9.94 15.01
N GLY A 34 -17.67 -9.72 15.15
CA GLY A 34 -16.92 -8.60 14.50
C GLY A 34 -15.58 -8.92 13.78
N PRO A 35 -14.81 -7.90 13.31
CA PRO A 35 -13.74 -8.00 12.29
C PRO A 35 -12.67 -9.05 12.60
N GLN A 36 -12.38 -9.90 11.62
CA GLN A 36 -11.63 -11.14 11.83
C GLN A 36 -10.12 -10.88 11.78
N ILE A 37 -9.44 -10.89 12.92
CA ILE A 37 -7.97 -11.00 12.95
C ILE A 37 -7.62 -12.48 13.11
N LYS A 38 -7.01 -13.08 12.09
CA LYS A 38 -6.41 -14.42 12.19
C LYS A 38 -4.92 -14.27 12.50
N VAL A 39 -4.54 -14.63 13.72
CA VAL A 39 -3.12 -14.77 14.08
C VAL A 39 -2.64 -16.12 13.58
N PHE A 40 -1.76 -16.13 12.58
CA PHE A 40 -1.12 -17.36 12.11
C PHE A 40 0.09 -17.66 13.01
N MET A 41 0.10 -18.81 13.66
CA MET A 41 1.30 -19.42 14.25
C MET A 41 1.74 -20.60 13.35
N PRO A 42 3.04 -20.92 13.29
CA PRO A 42 3.70 -21.39 12.08
C PRO A 42 3.38 -22.84 11.70
N GLY A 43 3.22 -23.09 10.40
CA GLY A 43 3.30 -24.42 9.81
C GLY A 43 2.87 -24.47 8.33
N GLY A 44 3.80 -24.77 7.43
CA GLY A 44 3.51 -25.27 6.07
C GLY A 44 4.04 -24.41 4.92
N GLU A 45 4.80 -25.03 4.02
CA GLU A 45 5.70 -24.46 3.02
C GLU A 45 5.01 -23.96 1.73
N SER A 46 5.21 -22.68 1.40
CA SER A 46 5.65 -22.19 0.08
C SER A 46 5.75 -20.66 0.14
N THR A 47 6.98 -20.14 0.12
CA THR A 47 7.41 -18.82 0.63
C THR A 47 7.34 -18.74 2.17
N THR A 48 8.49 -18.60 2.81
CA THR A 48 8.67 -18.57 4.28
C THR A 48 8.21 -17.25 4.91
N ALA A 49 7.16 -16.63 4.36
CA ALA A 49 6.57 -15.41 4.91
C ALA A 49 5.58 -15.81 6.01
N GLN A 50 5.87 -15.38 7.24
CA GLN A 50 5.06 -15.69 8.42
C GLN A 50 4.54 -14.38 9.01
N PRO A 51 3.46 -13.81 8.47
CA PRO A 51 2.96 -12.52 8.96
C PRO A 51 2.68 -12.59 10.46
N GLY A 52 2.96 -11.50 11.16
CA GLY A 52 2.76 -11.42 12.61
C GLY A 52 1.28 -11.45 12.99
N ALA A 53 0.43 -10.90 12.12
CA ALA A 53 -1.02 -10.96 12.21
C ALA A 53 -1.65 -10.75 10.83
N VAL A 54 -2.85 -11.28 10.61
CA VAL A 54 -3.66 -11.00 9.43
C VAL A 54 -4.99 -10.39 9.88
N ALA A 55 -5.29 -9.19 9.41
CA ALA A 55 -6.55 -8.49 9.66
C ALA A 55 -7.44 -8.54 8.43
N LEU A 56 -8.72 -8.87 8.59
CA LEU A 56 -9.70 -8.96 7.50
C LEU A 56 -10.74 -7.83 7.63
N PRO A 57 -10.49 -6.65 7.01
CA PRO A 57 -11.45 -5.55 7.02
C PRO A 57 -12.71 -5.89 6.26
N ASN A 58 -13.88 -5.44 6.74
CA ASN A 58 -15.14 -5.49 6.02
C ASN A 58 -15.49 -4.12 5.38
N SER A 59 -14.70 -3.09 5.69
CA SER A 59 -14.93 -1.71 5.29
C SER A 59 -13.61 -0.94 5.09
N ALA A 60 -13.68 0.24 4.49
CA ALA A 60 -12.51 1.11 4.38
C ALA A 60 -12.10 1.64 5.78
N GLU A 61 -13.08 1.88 6.63
CA GLU A 61 -12.93 2.33 8.01
C GLU A 61 -12.17 1.28 8.85
N ASP A 62 -12.50 -0.01 8.67
CA ASP A 62 -11.76 -1.11 9.30
C ASP A 62 -10.29 -1.10 8.88
N SER A 63 -10.02 -0.87 7.59
CA SER A 63 -8.65 -0.80 7.06
C SER A 63 -7.86 0.34 7.70
N VAL A 64 -8.47 1.53 7.83
CA VAL A 64 -7.87 2.69 8.51
C VAL A 64 -7.65 2.41 9.99
N LEU A 65 -8.62 1.76 10.66
CA LEU A 65 -8.49 1.37 12.06
C LEU A 65 -7.30 0.43 12.27
N PHE A 66 -7.13 -0.59 11.43
CA PHE A 66 -5.99 -1.51 11.53
C PHE A 66 -4.65 -0.80 11.32
N LEU A 67 -4.57 0.16 10.39
CA LEU A 67 -3.37 0.98 10.20
C LEU A 67 -3.04 1.81 11.44
N LYS A 68 -4.05 2.43 12.06
CA LYS A 68 -3.86 3.21 13.31
C LYS A 68 -3.40 2.32 14.46
N LEU A 69 -4.01 1.15 14.63
CA LEU A 69 -3.61 0.18 15.65
C LEU A 69 -2.18 -0.32 15.41
N ALA A 70 -1.81 -0.62 14.17
CA ALA A 70 -0.45 -1.01 13.81
C ALA A 70 0.57 0.05 14.24
N ALA A 71 0.30 1.32 13.97
CA ALA A 71 1.16 2.42 14.37
C ALA A 71 1.28 2.55 15.89
N LEU A 72 0.17 2.44 16.62
CA LEU A 72 0.14 2.51 18.09
C LEU A 72 0.92 1.37 18.75
N GLU A 73 0.83 0.16 18.18
CA GLU A 73 1.54 -1.03 18.68
C GLU A 73 3.00 -1.11 18.18
N GLY A 74 3.46 -0.11 17.43
CA GLY A 74 4.84 -0.07 16.92
C GLY A 74 5.13 -1.15 15.88
N VAL A 75 4.10 -1.62 15.15
CA VAL A 75 4.25 -2.56 14.04
C VAL A 75 5.08 -1.88 12.95
N GLN A 76 6.27 -2.43 12.69
CA GLN A 76 7.25 -1.84 11.78
C GLN A 76 6.92 -2.08 10.30
N GLN A 77 6.05 -3.04 9.99
CA GLN A 77 5.73 -3.42 8.62
C GLN A 77 4.23 -3.71 8.49
N VAL A 78 3.57 -3.05 7.56
CA VAL A 78 2.19 -3.35 7.18
C VAL A 78 2.15 -3.65 5.69
N CYS A 79 1.52 -4.76 5.34
CA CYS A 79 1.31 -5.21 3.97
C CYS A 79 -0.17 -5.27 3.69
N VAL A 80 -0.60 -4.89 2.49
CA VAL A 80 -1.98 -5.09 2.04
C VAL A 80 -1.99 -6.28 1.10
N ARG A 81 -2.78 -7.29 1.43
CA ARG A 81 -3.02 -8.46 0.59
C ARG A 81 -4.38 -8.32 -0.07
N SER A 82 -4.43 -8.60 -1.37
CA SER A 82 -5.67 -8.67 -2.13
C SER A 82 -5.82 -10.07 -2.72
N GLY A 83 -5.68 -10.26 -4.04
CA GLY A 83 -5.80 -11.59 -4.68
C GLY A 83 -4.61 -12.54 -4.49
N ASP A 84 -3.62 -12.18 -3.66
CA ASP A 84 -2.46 -13.02 -3.31
C ASP A 84 -1.65 -13.60 -4.50
N HIS A 85 -1.46 -12.79 -5.55
CA HIS A 85 -0.72 -13.16 -6.76
C HIS A 85 0.70 -12.57 -6.81
N SER A 86 1.25 -12.14 -5.67
CA SER A 86 2.64 -11.68 -5.60
C SER A 86 3.59 -12.88 -5.74
N PHE A 87 4.34 -12.96 -6.84
CA PHE A 87 5.31 -14.05 -7.08
C PHE A 87 6.40 -14.16 -6.02
N GLU A 88 6.69 -13.05 -5.33
CA GLU A 88 7.72 -12.98 -4.29
C GLU A 88 7.14 -13.02 -2.86
N GLY A 89 5.82 -13.19 -2.70
CA GLY A 89 5.17 -13.18 -1.39
C GLY A 89 5.19 -11.82 -0.66
N MET A 90 5.31 -10.71 -1.41
CA MET A 90 5.38 -9.35 -0.88
C MET A 90 4.07 -8.90 -0.22
N SER A 91 2.94 -9.45 -0.64
CA SER A 91 1.63 -9.29 0.03
C SER A 91 1.63 -9.81 1.47
N LEU A 92 2.59 -10.69 1.82
CA LEU A 92 2.77 -11.28 3.15
C LEU A 92 3.96 -10.69 3.90
N GLY A 93 4.59 -9.64 3.35
CA GLY A 93 5.76 -8.97 3.92
C GLY A 93 7.11 -9.61 3.58
N GLY A 94 7.11 -10.71 2.82
CA GLY A 94 8.33 -11.41 2.41
C GLY A 94 8.90 -12.36 3.47
N LYS A 95 10.07 -12.94 3.19
CA LYS A 95 10.71 -13.96 4.03
C LYS A 95 11.02 -13.43 5.43
N ASN A 96 10.66 -14.20 6.46
CA ASN A 96 10.86 -13.85 7.89
C ASN A 96 10.19 -12.54 8.33
N SER A 97 9.20 -12.07 7.58
CA SER A 97 8.43 -10.89 7.96
C SER A 97 7.66 -11.13 9.26
N ARG A 98 7.39 -10.06 10.01
CA ARG A 98 6.38 -10.03 11.07
C ARG A 98 5.32 -8.97 10.76
N ALA A 99 5.06 -8.74 9.49
CA ALA A 99 4.12 -7.71 9.05
C ALA A 99 2.72 -7.97 9.59
N LEU A 100 2.00 -6.89 9.88
CA LEU A 100 0.55 -6.94 9.86
C LEU A 100 0.10 -7.00 8.39
N VAL A 101 -0.60 -8.05 8.02
CA VAL A 101 -1.22 -8.17 6.70
C VAL A 101 -2.67 -7.73 6.81
N ILE A 102 -3.05 -6.69 6.09
CA ILE A 102 -4.44 -6.28 5.89
C ILE A 102 -4.95 -7.00 4.65
N ASP A 103 -5.75 -8.04 4.85
CA ASP A 103 -6.24 -8.93 3.82
C ASP A 103 -7.63 -8.54 3.33
N MET A 104 -7.70 -8.01 2.12
CA MET A 104 -8.91 -7.46 1.52
C MET A 104 -9.92 -8.52 1.04
N ALA A 105 -9.76 -9.78 1.45
CA ALA A 105 -10.62 -10.89 1.04
C ALA A 105 -12.12 -10.66 1.34
N ASN A 106 -12.44 -9.98 2.45
CA ASN A 106 -13.84 -9.63 2.80
C ASN A 106 -14.37 -8.42 2.03
N MET A 107 -13.48 -7.69 1.34
CA MET A 107 -13.82 -6.56 0.46
C MET A 107 -13.66 -6.97 -1.01
N ASN A 108 -13.87 -8.23 -1.36
CA ASN A 108 -13.66 -8.74 -2.73
C ASN A 108 -14.72 -8.31 -3.76
N GLN A 109 -15.71 -7.52 -3.34
CA GLN A 109 -16.73 -6.90 -4.18
C GLN A 109 -16.58 -5.38 -4.27
N VAL A 110 -15.69 -4.77 -3.47
CA VAL A 110 -15.52 -3.30 -3.42
C VAL A 110 -14.05 -2.91 -3.28
N ALA A 111 -13.67 -1.76 -3.86
CA ALA A 111 -12.32 -1.19 -3.73
C ALA A 111 -11.18 -2.15 -4.15
N GLY A 112 -10.13 -2.26 -3.32
CA GLY A 112 -8.89 -2.95 -3.68
C GLY A 112 -8.96 -4.48 -3.68
N GLY A 113 -9.98 -5.07 -3.05
CA GLY A 113 -10.18 -6.52 -2.97
C GLY A 113 -10.78 -7.15 -4.23
N VAL A 114 -11.35 -6.35 -5.12
CA VAL A 114 -12.12 -6.84 -6.27
C VAL A 114 -11.26 -7.70 -7.18
N LEU A 115 -11.76 -8.89 -7.54
CA LEU A 115 -11.09 -9.78 -8.49
C LEU A 115 -11.32 -9.32 -9.93
N LEU A 116 -10.33 -9.52 -10.81
CA LEU A 116 -10.42 -9.10 -12.21
C LEU A 116 -11.62 -9.74 -12.92
N ALA A 117 -11.97 -10.98 -12.58
CA ALA A 117 -13.16 -11.65 -13.12
C ALA A 117 -14.44 -10.84 -12.87
N HIS A 118 -14.63 -10.35 -11.64
CA HIS A 118 -15.79 -9.53 -11.28
C HIS A 118 -15.79 -8.18 -12.01
N VAL A 119 -14.61 -7.58 -12.21
CA VAL A 119 -14.52 -6.33 -13.00
C VAL A 119 -14.93 -6.57 -14.45
N TYR A 120 -14.42 -7.63 -15.08
CA TYR A 120 -14.78 -7.95 -16.45
C TYR A 120 -16.27 -8.18 -16.62
N GLU A 121 -16.86 -8.97 -15.72
CA GLU A 121 -18.30 -9.22 -15.72
C GLU A 121 -19.10 -7.93 -15.53
N ALA A 122 -18.74 -7.11 -14.54
CA ALA A 122 -19.42 -5.85 -14.27
C ALA A 122 -19.35 -4.88 -15.46
N VAL A 123 -18.17 -4.69 -16.05
CA VAL A 123 -17.96 -3.79 -17.19
C VAL A 123 -18.70 -4.28 -18.44
N TRP A 124 -18.71 -5.59 -18.67
CA TRP A 124 -19.45 -6.18 -19.78
C TRP A 124 -20.97 -6.03 -19.60
N ASN A 125 -21.49 -6.35 -18.42
CA ASN A 125 -22.92 -6.26 -18.12
C ASN A 125 -23.43 -4.81 -18.12
N ASN A 126 -22.59 -3.82 -17.84
CA ASN A 126 -22.95 -2.39 -17.77
C ASN A 126 -22.63 -1.59 -19.04
N GLY A 127 -22.48 -2.24 -20.19
CA GLY A 127 -22.32 -1.52 -21.46
C GLY A 127 -21.49 -2.22 -22.51
N GLN A 128 -21.25 -3.53 -22.35
CA GLN A 128 -20.46 -4.36 -23.28
C GLN A 128 -19.07 -3.78 -23.52
N GLN A 129 -18.50 -3.19 -22.47
CA GLN A 129 -17.18 -2.56 -22.51
C GLN A 129 -16.09 -3.58 -22.15
N VAL A 130 -14.83 -3.19 -22.37
CA VAL A 130 -13.67 -4.00 -22.00
C VAL A 130 -12.66 -3.11 -21.28
N VAL A 131 -12.15 -3.59 -20.15
CA VAL A 131 -11.11 -2.88 -19.39
C VAL A 131 -9.71 -3.42 -19.63
N GLY A 132 -8.78 -2.48 -19.57
CA GLY A 132 -7.67 -2.43 -18.63
C GLY A 132 -6.72 -3.58 -18.28
N MET A 133 -7.17 -4.78 -17.95
CA MET A 133 -6.49 -5.51 -16.84
C MET A 133 -5.83 -6.85 -17.24
N GLY A 134 -5.06 -7.48 -16.36
CA GLY A 134 -4.54 -8.83 -16.58
C GLY A 134 -5.61 -9.87 -16.96
N SER A 135 -5.20 -11.01 -17.50
CA SER A 135 -6.12 -12.09 -17.90
C SER A 135 -6.50 -13.04 -16.76
N CYS A 136 -5.72 -13.08 -15.68
CA CYS A 136 -5.94 -13.98 -14.55
C CYS A 136 -7.13 -13.49 -13.71
N GLY A 137 -8.28 -14.15 -13.82
CA GLY A 137 -9.52 -13.74 -13.14
C GLY A 137 -9.42 -13.69 -11.61
N SER A 138 -8.54 -14.50 -11.01
CA SER A 138 -8.27 -14.55 -9.56
C SER A 138 -7.29 -13.48 -9.07
N VAL A 139 -6.62 -12.76 -9.98
CA VAL A 139 -5.83 -11.60 -9.59
C VAL A 139 -6.81 -10.52 -9.13
N ALA A 140 -6.44 -9.76 -8.10
CA ALA A 140 -7.24 -8.63 -7.69
C ALA A 140 -6.75 -7.32 -8.30
N VAL A 141 -7.70 -6.40 -8.42
CA VAL A 141 -7.54 -5.06 -9.00
C VAL A 141 -6.36 -4.35 -8.35
N ALA A 142 -6.31 -4.23 -7.01
CA ALA A 142 -5.31 -3.40 -6.33
C ALA A 142 -3.86 -3.67 -6.77
N GLY A 143 -3.44 -4.93 -6.78
CA GLY A 143 -2.07 -5.29 -7.17
C GLY A 143 -1.78 -4.96 -8.64
N GLN A 144 -2.74 -5.21 -9.53
CA GLN A 144 -2.62 -4.86 -10.95
C GLN A 144 -2.62 -3.34 -11.18
N MET A 145 -3.43 -2.59 -10.43
CA MET A 145 -3.46 -1.12 -10.49
C MET A 145 -2.11 -0.53 -10.14
N GLN A 146 -1.44 -1.09 -9.15
CA GLN A 146 -0.16 -0.56 -8.68
C GLN A 146 0.98 -1.02 -9.60
N ALA A 147 0.89 -2.21 -10.18
CA ALA A 147 1.95 -2.77 -11.03
C ALA A 147 1.73 -2.60 -12.55
N GLY A 148 0.80 -1.75 -13.00
CA GLY A 148 0.51 -1.52 -14.42
C GLY A 148 -0.58 -2.43 -15.00
N GLY A 149 -0.33 -3.74 -14.96
CA GLY A 149 -1.24 -4.75 -15.52
C GLY A 149 -1.16 -4.88 -17.05
N TYR A 150 -0.42 -5.88 -17.52
CA TYR A 150 -0.25 -6.18 -18.95
C TYR A 150 -1.23 -7.27 -19.45
N ARG A 151 -1.75 -7.08 -20.66
CA ARG A 151 -2.79 -7.91 -21.31
C ARG A 151 -2.82 -7.84 -22.84
N HIS A 152 -3.71 -8.66 -23.44
CA HIS A 152 -3.96 -8.73 -24.89
C HIS A 152 -4.34 -7.40 -25.55
N TYR A 153 -5.08 -6.54 -24.85
CA TYR A 153 -5.52 -5.23 -25.35
C TYR A 153 -4.66 -4.04 -24.89
N THR A 154 -3.56 -4.24 -24.15
CA THR A 154 -2.73 -3.14 -23.61
C THR A 154 -2.21 -2.21 -24.71
N ARG A 155 -1.84 -2.78 -25.86
CA ARG A 155 -1.33 -2.01 -27.00
C ARG A 155 -2.40 -1.11 -27.65
N LYS A 156 -3.68 -1.44 -27.45
CA LYS A 156 -4.82 -0.69 -28.02
C LYS A 156 -5.47 0.25 -27.00
N LEU A 157 -5.52 -0.14 -25.73
CA LEU A 157 -6.32 0.51 -24.68
C LEU A 157 -5.49 1.04 -23.50
N SER A 158 -4.16 1.08 -23.64
CA SER A 158 -3.18 1.39 -22.58
C SER A 158 -3.23 0.45 -21.36
N ALA A 159 -2.17 0.46 -20.56
CA ALA A 159 -2.11 -0.28 -19.28
C ALA A 159 -3.13 0.30 -18.30
N PHE A 160 -3.60 -0.52 -17.35
CA PHE A 160 -4.69 -0.13 -16.45
C PHE A 160 -4.37 1.13 -15.63
N THR A 161 -3.10 1.29 -15.25
CA THR A 161 -2.58 2.48 -14.56
C THR A 161 -2.89 3.79 -15.27
N ASN A 162 -2.95 3.79 -16.61
CA ASN A 162 -3.10 5.02 -17.38
C ASN A 162 -4.57 5.48 -17.48
N GLY A 163 -5.53 4.64 -17.07
CA GLY A 163 -6.95 4.98 -16.94
C GLY A 163 -7.42 5.13 -15.48
N ALA A 164 -6.48 5.13 -14.53
CA ALA A 164 -6.77 5.07 -13.10
C ALA A 164 -7.37 6.37 -12.52
N ASP A 165 -7.59 7.41 -13.33
CA ASP A 165 -8.32 8.62 -12.92
C ASP A 165 -9.72 8.31 -12.32
N ALA A 166 -10.30 7.15 -12.68
CA ALA A 166 -11.58 6.66 -12.15
C ALA A 166 -11.47 5.94 -10.78
N PHE A 167 -10.28 5.47 -10.39
CA PHE A 167 -10.04 4.78 -9.12
C PHE A 167 -9.20 5.67 -8.21
N LYS A 168 -9.68 6.88 -7.94
CA LYS A 168 -9.25 7.59 -6.74
C LYS A 168 -9.67 6.71 -5.56
N THR A 169 -8.72 6.29 -4.74
CA THR A 169 -8.98 5.83 -3.36
C THR A 169 -9.72 6.97 -2.66
N ARG A 170 -11.05 7.00 -2.77
CA ARG A 170 -11.87 8.03 -2.16
C ARG A 170 -11.72 7.89 -0.65
N GLU A 171 -11.31 9.01 -0.05
CA GLU A 171 -11.44 9.39 1.36
C GLU A 171 -10.54 8.72 2.41
N ALA A 172 -10.10 7.46 2.26
CA ALA A 172 -9.32 6.81 3.33
C ALA A 172 -7.83 7.20 3.38
N LEU A 173 -7.28 7.73 2.30
CA LEU A 173 -5.89 8.19 2.19
C LEU A 173 -5.85 9.50 1.38
N GLN A 174 -6.50 10.55 1.86
CA GLN A 174 -6.09 11.91 1.49
C GLN A 174 -4.68 12.11 2.05
N GLY A 175 -3.71 11.60 1.31
CA GLY A 175 -2.34 12.02 1.49
C GLY A 175 -2.26 13.52 1.28
N TRP A 176 -1.37 14.18 2.02
CA TRP A 176 -1.14 15.62 1.90
C TRP A 176 -0.66 16.03 0.50
N GLY A 177 -0.14 15.09 -0.28
CA GLY A 177 0.23 15.31 -1.67
C GLY A 177 0.63 14.04 -2.42
N THR A 178 0.99 14.24 -3.67
CA THR A 178 1.59 13.23 -4.56
C THR A 178 2.89 13.78 -5.12
N PHE A 179 3.84 12.90 -5.41
CA PHE A 179 5.08 13.28 -6.08
C PHE A 179 5.35 12.38 -7.29
N THR A 180 6.09 12.92 -8.26
CA THR A 180 6.67 12.16 -9.37
C THR A 180 8.08 12.64 -9.67
N VAL A 181 8.96 11.69 -9.92
CA VAL A 181 10.37 11.92 -10.24
C VAL A 181 10.71 11.07 -11.45
N GLN A 182 11.24 11.69 -12.49
CA GLN A 182 11.46 11.02 -13.78
C GLN A 182 12.91 11.13 -14.24
N TRP A 183 13.44 10.02 -14.74
CA TRP A 183 14.76 9.91 -15.35
C TRP A 183 14.67 9.18 -16.70
N PRO A 184 15.28 9.71 -17.77
CA PRO A 184 15.37 9.00 -19.04
C PRO A 184 16.30 7.80 -18.89
N LEU A 185 15.87 6.61 -19.31
CA LEU A 185 16.62 5.35 -19.15
C LEU A 185 17.99 5.35 -19.84
N HIS A 186 18.18 6.24 -20.83
CA HIS A 186 19.45 6.37 -21.54
C HIS A 186 20.48 7.26 -20.81
N ASP A 187 20.08 7.96 -19.75
CA ASP A 187 20.96 8.90 -19.05
C ASP A 187 21.77 8.26 -17.90
N PHE A 188 21.49 7.00 -17.56
CA PHE A 188 22.16 6.31 -16.46
C PHE A 188 22.17 4.78 -16.62
N ASP A 189 23.05 4.12 -15.86
CA ASP A 189 23.10 2.66 -15.78
C ASP A 189 21.90 2.12 -15.00
N ILE A 190 20.86 1.68 -15.73
CA ILE A 190 19.63 1.16 -15.12
C ILE A 190 19.90 0.00 -14.15
N GLY A 191 20.85 -0.90 -14.46
CA GLY A 191 21.12 -2.06 -13.61
C GLY A 191 21.68 -1.64 -12.25
N LYS A 192 22.56 -0.64 -12.25
CA LYS A 192 23.14 -0.07 -11.02
C LYS A 192 22.09 0.66 -10.18
N TYR A 193 21.28 1.53 -10.80
CA TYR A 193 20.40 2.44 -10.06
C TYR A 193 19.04 1.83 -9.73
N LEU A 194 18.52 0.90 -10.54
CA LEU A 194 17.22 0.29 -10.28
C LEU A 194 17.21 -0.42 -8.93
N ARG A 195 18.26 -1.19 -8.61
CA ARG A 195 18.41 -1.86 -7.29
C ARG A 195 18.41 -0.86 -6.14
N GLN A 196 19.09 0.27 -6.31
CA GLN A 196 19.20 1.30 -5.26
C GLN A 196 17.87 2.03 -5.04
N ILE A 197 17.15 2.31 -6.12
CA ILE A 197 15.83 2.94 -6.08
C ILE A 197 14.82 1.95 -5.49
N GLU A 198 14.86 0.68 -5.90
CA GLU A 198 14.07 -0.41 -5.32
C GLU A 198 14.28 -0.51 -3.80
N ASP A 199 15.52 -0.58 -3.33
CA ASP A 199 15.85 -0.59 -1.91
C ASP A 199 15.32 0.67 -1.18
N ALA A 200 15.40 1.84 -1.82
CA ALA A 200 14.92 3.09 -1.25
C ALA A 200 13.39 3.15 -1.18
N VAL A 201 12.70 2.62 -2.19
CA VAL A 201 11.23 2.50 -2.22
C VAL A 201 10.76 1.51 -1.15
N PHE A 202 11.43 0.37 -1.01
CA PHE A 202 11.09 -0.62 0.03
C PHE A 202 11.33 -0.15 1.46
N ARG A 203 12.32 0.72 1.65
CA ARG A 203 12.67 1.30 2.96
C ARG A 203 12.12 2.70 3.16
N ALA A 204 11.21 3.14 2.28
CA ALA A 204 10.58 4.43 2.42
C ALA A 204 9.89 4.53 3.78
N ASP A 205 9.95 5.72 4.39
CA ASP A 205 9.25 6.00 5.62
C ASP A 205 7.75 5.71 5.45
N VAL A 206 7.05 5.32 6.53
CA VAL A 206 5.62 5.02 6.48
C VAL A 206 4.77 6.19 5.97
N GLY A 207 5.29 7.42 6.05
CA GLY A 207 4.71 8.63 5.49
C GLY A 207 4.90 8.83 3.99
N LEU A 208 5.70 7.99 3.32
CA LEU A 208 5.90 8.02 1.87
C LEU A 208 5.53 6.65 1.28
N ARG A 209 4.72 6.67 0.22
CA ARG A 209 4.38 5.46 -0.55
C ARG A 209 4.87 5.57 -1.99
N PRO A 210 6.20 5.49 -2.21
CA PRO A 210 6.76 5.47 -3.56
C PRO A 210 6.43 4.18 -4.29
N MET A 211 6.44 4.27 -5.61
CA MET A 211 6.22 3.20 -6.56
C MET A 211 7.12 3.45 -7.76
N ILE A 212 7.76 2.38 -8.24
CA ILE A 212 8.62 2.44 -9.42
C ILE A 212 7.79 2.11 -10.66
N VAL A 213 7.89 2.95 -11.67
CA VAL A 213 7.23 2.81 -12.98
C VAL A 213 8.30 2.88 -14.07
N LEU A 214 8.29 1.90 -14.97
CA LEU A 214 9.19 1.85 -16.13
C LEU A 214 8.34 1.91 -17.40
N TRP A 215 8.47 2.98 -18.20
CA TRP A 215 7.69 3.13 -19.44
C TRP A 215 8.40 3.97 -20.49
N LYS A 216 8.21 3.66 -21.79
CA LYS A 216 8.64 4.50 -22.93
C LYS A 216 10.01 5.22 -22.76
N SER A 217 11.03 4.48 -22.32
CA SER A 217 12.40 5.00 -22.07
C SER A 217 12.55 5.95 -20.88
N VAL A 218 11.64 5.93 -19.92
CA VAL A 218 11.67 6.68 -18.66
C VAL A 218 11.52 5.73 -17.48
N LEU A 219 12.39 5.89 -16.49
CA LEU A 219 12.19 5.43 -15.12
C LEU A 219 11.50 6.54 -14.36
N GLU A 220 10.37 6.22 -13.76
CA GLU A 220 9.60 7.11 -12.92
C GLU A 220 9.49 6.52 -11.53
N VAL A 221 9.67 7.36 -10.50
CA VAL A 221 9.22 7.05 -9.15
C VAL A 221 8.10 8.00 -8.82
N THR A 222 6.92 7.45 -8.58
CA THR A 222 5.71 8.20 -8.24
C THR A 222 5.15 7.70 -6.93
N GLY A 223 4.44 8.54 -6.18
CA GLY A 223 3.92 8.11 -4.89
C GLY A 223 3.05 9.13 -4.18
N SER A 224 2.53 8.70 -3.03
CA SER A 224 1.72 9.54 -2.14
C SER A 224 2.45 9.89 -0.86
N VAL A 225 2.20 11.09 -0.37
CA VAL A 225 2.64 11.61 0.92
C VAL A 225 1.52 11.44 1.93
N LEU A 226 1.71 10.65 2.98
CA LEU A 226 0.67 10.33 3.96
C LEU A 226 0.78 11.12 5.27
N LEU A 227 1.95 11.68 5.57
CA LEU A 227 2.19 12.48 6.78
C LEU A 227 2.33 13.97 6.43
N ASP A 228 2.20 14.83 7.44
CA ASP A 228 2.24 16.28 7.31
C ASP A 228 3.50 16.75 6.55
N PRO A 229 3.35 17.50 5.44
CA PRO A 229 4.45 17.89 4.59
C PRO A 229 5.48 18.79 5.29
N ASP A 230 5.07 19.56 6.30
CA ASP A 230 5.87 20.63 6.88
C ASP A 230 7.00 20.14 7.81
N THR A 231 7.06 18.85 8.15
CA THR A 231 8.02 18.34 9.15
C THR A 231 8.90 17.18 8.72
N VAL A 232 8.40 16.27 7.87
CA VAL A 232 9.11 15.00 7.58
C VAL A 232 9.24 14.72 6.09
N VAL A 233 8.26 15.15 5.30
CA VAL A 233 8.13 14.74 3.90
C VAL A 233 9.12 15.47 3.02
N ASP A 234 9.27 16.77 3.23
CA ASP A 234 10.07 17.61 2.34
C ASP A 234 11.55 17.23 2.40
N GLU A 235 12.06 16.93 3.60
CA GLU A 235 13.42 16.43 3.80
C GLU A 235 13.59 14.98 3.35
N ALA A 236 12.61 14.09 3.59
CA ALA A 236 12.66 12.72 3.11
C ALA A 236 12.63 12.65 1.58
N PHE A 237 11.81 13.47 0.92
CA PHE A 237 11.75 13.58 -0.53
C PHE A 237 13.02 14.21 -1.10
N LYS A 238 13.51 15.33 -0.54
CA LYS A 238 14.80 15.92 -0.96
C LYS A 238 15.94 14.92 -0.80
N THR A 239 15.97 14.18 0.30
CA THR A 239 16.97 13.12 0.53
C THR A 239 16.83 12.01 -0.51
N PHE A 240 15.60 11.59 -0.82
CA PHE A 240 15.34 10.56 -1.84
C PHE A 240 15.84 11.00 -3.22
N VAL A 241 15.49 12.22 -3.64
CA VAL A 241 15.84 12.79 -4.95
C VAL A 241 17.34 13.12 -5.05
N ALA A 242 17.96 13.62 -3.98
CA ALA A 242 19.39 13.94 -3.97
C ALA A 242 20.28 12.70 -4.07
N LYS A 243 19.78 11.54 -3.63
CA LYS A 243 20.56 10.31 -3.55
C LYS A 243 20.63 9.55 -4.88
N TYR A 244 19.66 9.71 -5.78
CA TYR A 244 19.50 8.87 -6.97
C TYR A 244 18.88 9.60 -8.16
N PRO A 245 19.18 9.16 -9.40
CA PRO A 245 20.43 9.39 -10.12
C PRO A 245 20.74 10.88 -10.38
N PRO A 246 22.00 11.24 -10.73
CA PRO A 246 22.51 12.61 -10.69
C PRO A 246 21.89 13.58 -11.71
N LYS A 247 21.14 13.09 -12.71
CA LYS A 247 20.47 13.92 -13.72
C LYS A 247 18.99 13.62 -13.74
N LEU A 248 18.24 14.42 -13.00
CA LEU A 248 16.78 14.41 -13.02
C LEU A 248 16.29 15.10 -14.30
N SER A 249 15.36 14.47 -15.01
CA SER A 249 14.68 15.16 -16.12
C SER A 249 13.57 16.06 -15.61
N THR A 250 12.79 15.59 -14.64
CA THR A 250 11.70 16.34 -14.00
C THR A 250 11.49 15.80 -12.59
N ALA A 251 11.26 16.70 -11.63
CA ALA A 251 10.74 16.36 -10.30
C ALA A 251 9.56 17.29 -10.02
N THR A 252 8.38 16.71 -9.76
CA THR A 252 7.16 17.46 -9.47
C THR A 252 6.56 16.97 -8.16
N GLN A 253 6.12 17.90 -7.32
CA GLN A 253 5.34 17.64 -6.12
C GLN A 253 4.05 18.45 -6.20
N THR A 254 2.93 17.82 -5.87
CA THR A 254 1.61 18.45 -5.83
C THR A 254 1.00 18.17 -4.47
N PHE A 255 0.75 19.22 -3.69
CA PHE A 255 0.08 19.11 -2.40
C PHE A 255 -1.39 19.50 -2.53
N ALA A 256 -2.25 18.89 -1.70
CA ALA A 256 -3.63 19.33 -1.58
C ALA A 256 -3.65 20.69 -0.84
N THR A 257 -4.18 21.71 -1.50
CA THR A 257 -4.47 23.03 -0.91
C THR A 257 -5.74 23.01 -0.07
#